data_AF-A0A8H3A558-F1
#
_entry.id   AF-A0A8H3A558-F1
#
_cell.length_a   1.000
_cell.length_b   1.000
_cell.length_c   1.000
_cell.angle_alpha   90.00
_cell.angle_beta   90.00
_cell.angle_gamma   90.00
#
_symmetry.space_group_name_H-M   'P 1'
#
loop_
_entity.id
_entity.type
_entity.pdbx_description
1 polymer ?
#
loop_
_entity_poly.entity_id
_entity_poly.type
_entity_poly.pdbx_seq_one_letter_code
_entity_poly.pdbx_strand_id
1 'polypeptide(L)'
;MTLYSKLYATTLAVVMAILALIPSANAEHLTQADFTSSISKGLWLVEFYNLCNSNQVTGYPQVMLFKEGKKIEEYSGDRTYDDLSSWVDKRVADYAQSSTSTLSSTPSTTNLNPNGDVLVLTPETFGKSLSDGPIFIKFYAPWCGHCKKLAPDSVWAELATKAKGQVNIAEVNCEQYGALCKSQSVDGYPMLFFYHAGQKVDFRGPRKIEPLEQFVLRAVAPGVQSISAEEVDSVLKKESVFFLVLYTYSTPQLYLDDVESAAKPLLGTPVVYKSRNPEIFKKFDVDPADGPALIVIKDHETKPFSVLPLSAQTTVPILEAFFQHHRIPTLQQLTAENFPDVMKHPAKPLVVLAAFDMENMPKTKLGEEIEKLTSIAKRWQTSAVRLTDTRPTIFVWMDGDRWSKWLKSMYGIKREDMPTVVIVDHSRLLYYDADAGKARLQLERESIFAALESAYLGLLRPKHSENFVERTMRSMNDRVEYVGSSAWAHPFITAGIVVGFLSGSLWLIRRLVEDDLPSGSYQSTRHNQWKPSHRLD
;
A
#
# COMPACT_ATOMS: atom_id res chain seq x y z
N MET A 1 -45.87 5.51 -58.06
CA MET A 1 -46.46 6.43 -57.05
C MET A 1 -45.35 6.84 -56.10
N THR A 2 -44.42 7.62 -56.64
CA THR A 2 -42.96 7.50 -56.37
C THR A 2 -42.35 8.84 -55.96
N LEU A 3 -43.11 9.64 -55.22
CA LEU A 3 -42.61 10.88 -54.59
C LEU A 3 -42.82 10.91 -53.06
N TYR A 4 -43.81 10.17 -52.51
CA TYR A 4 -44.07 10.15 -51.07
C TYR A 4 -43.14 9.21 -50.27
N SER A 5 -42.60 8.16 -50.88
CA SER A 5 -41.66 7.25 -50.20
C SER A 5 -40.21 7.78 -50.16
N LYS A 6 -39.88 8.81 -50.95
CA LYS A 6 -38.55 9.45 -50.93
C LYS A 6 -38.45 10.64 -49.97
N LEU A 7 -39.58 11.24 -49.56
CA LEU A 7 -39.59 12.31 -48.55
C LEU A 7 -39.51 11.78 -47.10
N TYR A 8 -40.06 10.59 -46.84
CA TYR A 8 -39.96 9.94 -45.51
C TYR A 8 -38.56 9.35 -45.23
N ALA A 9 -37.82 8.97 -46.26
CA ALA A 9 -36.45 8.46 -46.14
C ALA A 9 -35.40 9.58 -45.96
N THR A 10 -35.71 10.81 -46.36
CA THR A 10 -34.80 11.97 -46.22
C THR A 10 -34.98 12.71 -44.90
N THR A 11 -36.12 12.57 -44.22
CA THR A 11 -36.32 13.08 -42.85
C THR A 11 -35.79 12.14 -41.77
N LEU A 12 -35.62 10.84 -42.05
CA LEU A 12 -34.99 9.89 -41.12
C LEU A 12 -33.46 9.83 -41.23
N ALA A 13 -32.87 10.29 -42.34
CA ALA A 13 -31.43 10.20 -42.58
C ALA A 13 -30.62 11.36 -41.95
N VAL A 14 -31.28 12.44 -41.50
CA VAL A 14 -30.62 13.54 -40.77
C VAL A 14 -30.54 13.26 -39.26
N VAL A 15 -31.03 12.10 -38.80
CA VAL A 15 -30.93 11.63 -37.41
C VAL A 15 -29.78 10.63 -37.20
N MET A 16 -28.98 10.35 -38.24
CA MET A 16 -27.82 9.44 -38.17
C MET A 16 -26.49 10.17 -38.33
N ALA A 17 -26.29 11.25 -37.58
CA ALA A 17 -24.97 11.76 -37.26
C ALA A 17 -25.01 12.35 -35.84
N ILE A 18 -24.20 11.79 -34.95
CA ILE A 18 -24.13 12.04 -33.49
C ILE A 18 -25.11 11.15 -32.68
N LEU A 19 -24.92 9.84 -32.79
CA LEU A 19 -25.20 8.89 -31.72
C LEU A 19 -23.98 8.86 -30.79
N ALA A 20 -23.92 9.79 -29.85
CA ALA A 20 -23.15 9.69 -28.61
C ALA A 20 -23.38 10.98 -27.85
N LEU A 21 -24.36 10.99 -26.93
CA LEU A 21 -24.46 11.84 -25.74
C LEU A 21 -25.90 11.73 -25.21
N ILE A 22 -26.09 10.80 -24.26
CA ILE A 22 -26.85 10.93 -22.99
C ILE A 22 -26.83 9.54 -22.34
N PRO A 23 -26.25 9.38 -21.14
CA PRO A 23 -26.48 8.23 -20.28
C PRO A 23 -27.70 8.52 -19.40
N SER A 24 -28.81 7.81 -19.59
CA SER A 24 -29.87 7.78 -18.57
C SER A 24 -30.24 6.35 -18.25
N ALA A 25 -30.20 6.07 -16.96
CA ALA A 25 -30.42 4.81 -16.28
C ALA A 25 -31.70 4.04 -16.70
N ASN A 26 -31.61 2.73 -16.48
CA ASN A 26 -32.66 1.71 -16.53
C ASN A 26 -33.07 1.24 -17.93
N ALA A 27 -32.39 0.21 -18.40
CA ALA A 27 -32.84 -0.61 -19.54
C ALA A 27 -32.61 -2.11 -19.25
N GLU A 28 -33.13 -2.60 -18.13
CA GLU A 28 -33.59 -3.99 -18.07
C GLU A 28 -35.11 -3.94 -18.12
N HIS A 29 -35.67 -4.45 -19.22
CA HIS A 29 -37.07 -4.36 -19.66
C HIS A 29 -37.50 -3.00 -20.26
N LEU A 30 -36.99 -2.68 -21.45
CA LEU A 30 -37.69 -1.78 -22.36
C LEU A 30 -38.15 -2.59 -23.57
N THR A 31 -39.46 -2.81 -23.65
CA THR A 31 -40.09 -3.43 -24.83
C THR A 31 -40.34 -2.35 -25.88
N GLN A 32 -40.65 -2.74 -27.11
CA GLN A 32 -40.93 -1.83 -28.23
C GLN A 32 -42.04 -0.79 -27.93
N ALA A 33 -42.82 -0.99 -26.86
CA ALA A 33 -43.84 -0.06 -26.36
C ALA A 33 -43.29 1.11 -25.51
N ASP A 34 -42.08 1.01 -24.93
CA ASP A 34 -41.49 2.11 -24.16
C ASP A 34 -40.82 3.15 -25.06
N PHE A 35 -40.38 2.73 -26.25
CA PHE A 35 -39.80 3.60 -27.28
C PHE A 35 -40.83 4.58 -27.85
N THR A 36 -42.12 4.20 -27.89
CA THR A 36 -43.21 5.06 -28.39
C THR A 36 -43.69 6.07 -27.34
N SER A 37 -43.43 5.83 -26.06
CA SER A 37 -43.74 6.76 -24.95
C SER A 37 -42.79 7.97 -24.92
N SER A 38 -41.49 7.76 -25.15
CA SER A 38 -40.50 8.86 -25.11
C SER A 38 -40.61 9.81 -26.32
N ILE A 39 -41.02 9.29 -27.48
CA ILE A 39 -41.31 10.09 -28.68
C ILE A 39 -42.50 11.05 -28.45
N SER A 40 -43.41 10.73 -27.51
CA SER A 40 -44.55 11.60 -27.18
C SER A 40 -44.22 12.83 -26.32
N LYS A 41 -43.01 12.91 -25.75
CA LYS A 41 -42.64 13.97 -24.78
C LYS A 41 -41.67 15.04 -25.28
N GLY A 42 -41.23 15.01 -26.54
CA GLY A 42 -40.51 16.12 -27.19
C GLY A 42 -39.17 16.57 -26.57
N LEU A 43 -38.75 16.03 -25.41
CA LEU A 43 -37.57 16.50 -24.66
C LEU A 43 -36.25 16.35 -25.44
N TRP A 44 -36.11 15.27 -26.21
CA TRP A 44 -34.88 14.97 -26.97
C TRP A 44 -34.63 15.92 -28.15
N LEU A 45 -35.68 16.46 -28.77
CA LEU A 45 -35.56 17.44 -29.85
C LEU A 45 -35.14 18.83 -29.32
N VAL A 46 -35.47 19.15 -28.08
CA VAL A 46 -35.23 20.48 -27.49
C VAL A 46 -33.79 20.65 -27.04
N GLU A 47 -33.16 19.63 -26.45
CA GLU A 47 -31.75 19.71 -26.03
C GLU A 47 -30.78 19.83 -27.21
N PHE A 48 -31.03 19.06 -28.28
CA PHE A 48 -30.23 19.14 -29.51
C PHE A 48 -30.43 20.49 -30.24
N TYR A 49 -31.67 20.96 -30.30
CA TYR A 49 -32.01 22.28 -30.87
C TYR A 49 -31.34 23.43 -30.10
N ASN A 50 -31.33 23.35 -28.76
CA ASN A 50 -30.66 24.35 -27.92
C ASN A 50 -29.15 24.36 -28.10
N LEU A 51 -28.52 23.18 -28.21
CA LEU A 51 -27.09 23.05 -28.46
C LEU A 51 -26.68 23.56 -29.85
N CYS A 52 -27.46 23.24 -30.88
CA CYS A 52 -27.23 23.75 -32.24
C CYS A 52 -27.39 25.28 -32.29
N ASN A 53 -28.44 25.83 -31.67
CA ASN A 53 -28.66 27.27 -31.62
C ASN A 53 -27.59 28.00 -30.79
N SER A 54 -27.17 27.44 -29.64
CA SER A 54 -26.13 28.04 -28.81
C SER A 54 -24.78 28.10 -29.54
N ASN A 55 -24.53 27.15 -30.44
CA ASN A 55 -23.33 27.10 -31.28
C ASN A 55 -23.53 27.72 -32.67
N GLN A 56 -24.64 28.43 -32.89
CA GLN A 56 -24.94 29.16 -34.11
C GLN A 56 -24.92 28.28 -35.36
N VAL A 57 -25.46 27.06 -35.27
CA VAL A 57 -25.63 26.17 -36.42
C VAL A 57 -26.76 26.73 -37.30
N THR A 58 -26.41 27.28 -38.46
CA THR A 58 -27.33 27.96 -39.38
C THR A 58 -27.73 27.10 -40.59
N GLY A 59 -27.04 25.97 -40.81
CA GLY A 59 -27.32 25.06 -41.91
C GLY A 59 -26.78 23.65 -41.67
N TYR A 60 -27.43 22.64 -42.24
CA TYR A 60 -27.07 21.25 -42.04
C TYR A 60 -26.59 20.60 -43.35
N PRO A 61 -25.49 19.82 -43.33
CA PRO A 61 -24.56 19.61 -42.21
C PRO A 61 -23.55 20.76 -42.08
N GLN A 62 -23.13 21.08 -40.85
CA GLN A 62 -22.03 21.98 -40.53
C GLN A 62 -20.99 21.23 -39.69
N VAL A 63 -19.71 21.44 -39.99
CA VAL A 63 -18.59 20.82 -39.27
C VAL A 63 -17.83 21.93 -38.57
N MET A 64 -17.67 21.82 -37.25
CA MET A 64 -17.07 22.86 -36.42
C MET A 64 -15.98 22.25 -35.53
N LEU A 65 -14.88 22.97 -35.36
CA LEU A 65 -13.79 22.61 -34.46
C LEU A 65 -13.98 23.30 -33.11
N PHE A 66 -13.85 22.53 -32.04
CA PHE A 66 -13.90 23.04 -30.67
C PHE A 66 -12.58 22.75 -29.94
N LYS A 67 -12.14 23.70 -29.12
CA LYS A 67 -11.02 23.53 -28.18
C LYS A 67 -11.45 24.08 -26.83
N GLU A 68 -11.28 23.28 -25.77
CA GLU A 68 -11.63 23.67 -24.38
C GLU A 68 -13.05 24.25 -24.26
N GLY A 69 -14.01 23.63 -24.95
CA GLY A 69 -15.42 24.05 -24.94
C GLY A 69 -15.74 25.31 -25.76
N LYS A 70 -14.77 25.89 -26.47
CA LYS A 70 -14.98 27.07 -27.34
C LYS A 70 -14.88 26.68 -28.81
N LYS A 71 -15.82 27.17 -29.63
CA LYS A 71 -15.75 27.07 -31.10
C LYS A 71 -14.52 27.84 -31.58
N ILE A 72 -13.62 27.16 -32.28
CA ILE A 72 -12.41 27.75 -32.84
C ILE A 72 -12.66 28.18 -34.28
N GLU A 73 -13.19 27.27 -35.08
CA GLU A 73 -13.45 27.52 -36.49
C GLU A 73 -14.52 26.59 -37.04
N GLU A 74 -15.04 26.94 -38.20
CA GLU A 74 -16.00 26.17 -38.96
C GLU A 74 -15.36 25.72 -40.26
N TYR A 75 -15.52 24.44 -40.58
CA TYR A 75 -14.98 23.87 -41.81
C TYR A 75 -15.92 24.17 -42.97
N SER A 76 -15.36 24.85 -43.98
CA SER A 76 -16.06 25.30 -45.18
C SER A 76 -15.54 24.65 -46.47
N GLY A 77 -14.74 23.58 -46.37
CA GLY A 77 -14.17 22.88 -47.53
C GLY A 77 -15.15 21.95 -48.23
N ASP A 78 -14.63 21.15 -49.15
CA ASP A 78 -15.42 20.38 -50.13
C ASP A 78 -16.09 19.13 -49.51
N ARG A 79 -15.80 18.84 -48.24
CA ARG A 79 -16.36 17.73 -47.44
C ARG A 79 -16.09 16.35 -48.04
N THR A 80 -15.06 16.23 -48.87
CA THR A 80 -14.50 14.94 -49.27
C THR A 80 -13.64 14.39 -48.15
N TYR A 81 -13.44 13.06 -48.13
CA TYR A 81 -12.60 12.43 -47.12
C TYR A 81 -11.18 13.02 -47.10
N ASP A 82 -10.57 13.20 -48.27
CA ASP A 82 -9.19 13.68 -48.38
C ASP A 82 -9.04 15.13 -47.88
N ASP A 83 -10.02 16.00 -48.18
CA ASP A 83 -10.00 17.40 -47.73
C ASP A 83 -10.27 17.52 -46.23
N LEU A 84 -11.25 16.76 -45.70
CA LEU A 84 -11.52 16.71 -44.26
C LEU A 84 -10.34 16.12 -43.48
N SER A 85 -9.73 15.03 -43.95
CA SER A 85 -8.57 14.41 -43.31
C SER A 85 -7.41 15.41 -43.27
N SER A 86 -7.08 16.02 -44.40
CA SER A 86 -6.00 17.01 -44.48
C SER A 86 -6.27 18.23 -43.59
N TRP A 87 -7.53 18.67 -43.50
CA TRP A 87 -7.94 19.74 -42.62
C TRP A 87 -7.74 19.37 -41.15
N VAL A 88 -8.16 18.16 -40.72
CA VAL A 88 -7.96 17.66 -39.35
C VAL A 88 -6.46 17.51 -39.03
N ASP A 89 -5.71 16.84 -39.90
CA ASP A 89 -4.28 16.54 -39.68
C ASP A 89 -3.45 17.82 -39.47
N LYS A 90 -3.77 18.88 -40.24
CA LYS A 90 -3.14 20.19 -40.06
C LYS A 90 -3.39 20.79 -38.68
N ARG A 91 -4.63 20.70 -38.15
CA ARG A 91 -4.95 21.24 -36.82
C ARG A 91 -4.40 20.38 -35.69
N VAL A 92 -4.29 19.08 -35.89
CA VAL A 92 -3.63 18.19 -34.93
C VAL A 92 -2.14 18.56 -34.81
N ALA A 93 -1.48 18.87 -35.92
CA ALA A 93 -0.10 19.36 -35.92
C ALA A 93 0.04 20.73 -35.22
N ASP A 94 -0.85 21.69 -35.53
CA ASP A 94 -0.86 23.01 -34.88
C ASP A 94 -1.16 22.90 -33.37
N TYR A 95 -2.04 21.98 -32.97
CA TYR A 95 -2.36 21.69 -31.58
C TYR A 95 -1.15 21.10 -30.85
N ALA A 96 -0.47 20.12 -31.46
CA ALA A 96 0.73 19.52 -30.89
C ALA A 96 1.83 20.58 -30.63
N GLN A 97 2.00 21.54 -31.56
CA GLN A 97 2.95 22.65 -31.40
C GLN A 97 2.51 23.67 -30.33
N SER A 98 1.21 23.94 -30.20
CA SER A 98 0.64 24.83 -29.18
C SER A 98 0.69 24.22 -27.76
N SER A 99 0.56 22.89 -27.63
CA SER A 99 0.61 22.19 -26.33
C SER A 99 2.01 22.14 -25.73
N THR A 100 3.07 22.16 -26.55
CA THR A 100 4.46 22.18 -26.05
C THR A 100 4.83 23.51 -25.39
N SER A 101 4.11 24.60 -25.71
CA SER A 101 4.33 25.93 -25.13
C SER A 101 3.49 26.20 -23.86
N THR A 102 2.55 25.32 -23.52
CA THR A 102 1.62 25.50 -22.38
C THR A 102 1.75 24.46 -21.26
N LEU A 103 2.75 23.57 -21.33
CA LEU A 103 3.24 22.77 -20.19
C LEU A 103 4.09 23.62 -19.22
N SER A 104 3.52 24.71 -18.72
CA SER A 104 4.00 25.43 -17.53
C SER A 104 2.97 26.47 -17.11
N SER A 105 1.99 26.05 -16.33
CA SER A 105 1.40 26.89 -15.27
C SER A 105 0.31 26.12 -14.53
N THR A 106 0.73 25.22 -13.65
CA THR A 106 0.00 25.07 -12.38
C THR A 106 0.42 26.23 -11.49
N PRO A 107 -0.51 27.05 -10.96
CA PRO A 107 -0.17 28.13 -10.07
C PRO A 107 0.14 27.60 -8.67
N SER A 108 1.42 27.43 -8.36
CA SER A 108 1.93 27.48 -6.99
C SER A 108 3.45 27.65 -6.99
N THR A 109 3.93 28.81 -7.45
CA THR A 109 5.28 29.29 -7.12
C THR A 109 5.30 29.91 -5.73
N THR A 110 5.01 29.08 -4.71
CA THR A 110 5.77 29.24 -3.48
C THR A 110 7.16 28.72 -3.83
N ASN A 111 8.20 29.55 -3.76
CA ASN A 111 9.57 29.09 -3.93
C ASN A 111 9.88 28.11 -2.79
N LEU A 112 9.62 26.81 -3.00
CA LEU A 112 9.82 25.76 -2.00
C LEU A 112 11.32 25.52 -1.83
N ASN A 113 11.79 25.63 -0.58
CA ASN A 113 13.20 25.52 -0.22
C ASN A 113 14.17 26.18 -1.23
N PRO A 114 14.15 27.52 -1.38
CA PRO A 114 14.91 28.21 -2.42
C PRO A 114 16.43 28.09 -2.24
N ASN A 115 16.88 27.83 -1.02
CA ASN A 115 18.30 27.69 -0.71
C ASN A 115 18.79 26.24 -0.80
N GLY A 116 17.89 25.25 -0.80
CA GLY A 116 18.26 23.84 -0.73
C GLY A 116 18.79 23.42 0.64
N ASP A 117 18.43 24.16 1.68
CA ASP A 117 18.88 23.92 3.05
C ASP A 117 17.92 23.00 3.80
N VAL A 118 18.40 22.36 4.87
CA VAL A 118 17.54 21.62 5.80
C VAL A 118 16.84 22.61 6.72
N LEU A 119 15.51 22.66 6.68
CA LEU A 119 14.71 23.52 7.55
C LEU A 119 14.61 22.92 8.95
N VAL A 120 14.96 23.69 9.98
CA VAL A 120 14.77 23.30 11.38
C VAL A 120 13.40 23.75 11.85
N LEU A 121 12.53 22.81 12.18
CA LEU A 121 11.15 23.09 12.59
C LEU A 121 11.00 23.08 14.11
N THR A 122 10.16 24.00 14.58
CA THR A 122 9.75 24.15 15.98
C THR A 122 8.22 23.96 16.06
N PRO A 123 7.63 23.81 17.25
CA PRO A 123 6.17 23.71 17.40
C PRO A 123 5.41 24.88 16.75
N GLU A 124 6.00 26.08 16.74
CA GLU A 124 5.40 27.29 16.18
C GLU A 124 5.47 27.32 14.65
N THR A 125 6.54 26.78 14.04
CA THR A 125 6.73 26.79 12.59
C THR A 125 6.17 25.55 11.89
N PHE A 126 6.02 24.43 12.60
CA PHE A 126 5.62 23.14 12.04
C PHE A 126 4.32 23.20 11.23
N GLY A 127 3.23 23.72 11.81
CA GLY A 127 1.92 23.75 11.13
C GLY A 127 1.91 24.62 9.87
N LYS A 128 2.65 25.73 9.88
CA LYS A 128 2.82 26.59 8.71
C LYS A 128 3.59 25.87 7.60
N SER A 129 4.71 25.22 7.94
CA SER A 129 5.54 24.49 6.98
C SER A 129 4.81 23.31 6.32
N LEU A 130 3.83 22.68 6.99
CA LEU A 130 2.96 21.68 6.39
C LEU A 130 1.99 22.27 5.34
N SER A 131 1.62 23.54 5.50
CA SER A 131 0.67 24.24 4.62
C SER A 131 1.36 24.89 3.41
N ASP A 132 2.65 25.19 3.52
CA ASP A 132 3.43 25.88 2.48
C ASP A 132 3.67 24.99 1.23
N GLY A 133 3.63 23.65 1.37
CA GLY A 133 3.82 22.72 0.25
C GLY A 133 4.24 21.31 0.71
N PRO A 134 4.63 20.42 -0.23
CA PRO A 134 5.21 19.12 0.10
C PRO A 134 6.45 19.28 0.98
N ILE A 135 6.51 18.51 2.07
CA ILE A 135 7.61 18.57 3.03
C ILE A 135 7.99 17.18 3.54
N PHE A 136 9.30 16.90 3.56
CA PHE A 136 9.86 15.66 4.08
C PHE A 136 10.63 15.96 5.37
N ILE A 137 10.18 15.38 6.49
CA ILE A 137 10.63 15.73 7.84
C ILE A 137 11.35 14.55 8.48
N LYS A 138 12.58 14.81 8.95
CA LYS A 138 13.35 13.90 9.80
C LYS A 138 13.11 14.21 11.27
N PHE A 139 12.47 13.29 11.99
CA PHE A 139 12.32 13.36 13.44
C PHE A 139 13.49 12.62 14.09
N TYR A 140 14.27 13.34 14.92
CA TYR A 140 15.53 12.81 15.45
C TYR A 140 15.77 13.18 16.91
N ALA A 141 16.75 12.51 17.53
CA ALA A 141 17.35 12.90 18.79
C ALA A 141 18.88 12.99 18.63
N PRO A 142 19.55 13.98 19.25
CA PRO A 142 20.97 14.27 18.98
C PRO A 142 21.92 13.16 19.45
N TRP A 143 21.51 12.36 20.44
CA TRP A 143 22.28 11.23 20.95
C TRP A 143 22.16 9.96 20.08
N CYS A 144 21.19 9.88 19.17
CA CYS A 144 20.91 8.65 18.42
C CYS A 144 21.94 8.42 17.31
N GLY A 145 22.73 7.34 17.42
CA GLY A 145 23.75 6.98 16.45
C GLY A 145 23.23 6.73 15.03
N HIS A 146 22.03 6.16 14.88
CA HIS A 146 21.38 6.01 13.57
C HIS A 146 20.92 7.35 12.98
N CYS A 147 20.53 8.30 13.84
CA CYS A 147 20.24 9.66 13.41
C CYS A 147 21.52 10.32 12.90
N LYS A 148 22.64 10.19 13.62
CA LYS A 148 23.95 10.78 13.23
C LYS A 148 24.41 10.37 11.83
N LYS A 149 24.17 9.11 11.44
CA LYS A 149 24.47 8.62 10.08
C LYS A 149 23.59 9.26 8.99
N LEU A 150 22.45 9.84 9.37
CA LEU A 150 21.52 10.59 8.54
C LEU A 150 21.55 12.11 8.87
N ALA A 151 22.35 12.53 9.86
CA ALA A 151 22.37 13.88 10.41
C ALA A 151 23.16 14.84 9.50
N PRO A 152 23.14 16.15 9.77
CA PRO A 152 22.99 17.19 8.75
C PRO A 152 24.10 17.22 7.69
N ASP A 153 25.28 16.66 7.93
CA ASP A 153 26.48 16.98 7.13
C ASP A 153 26.71 16.10 5.88
N SER A 154 25.84 15.16 5.52
CA SER A 154 25.98 14.49 4.21
C SER A 154 24.66 14.17 3.51
N VAL A 155 23.93 13.11 3.90
CA VAL A 155 22.82 12.60 3.06
C VAL A 155 21.55 13.49 3.10
N TRP A 156 21.16 13.99 4.29
CA TRP A 156 19.92 14.77 4.41
C TRP A 156 20.06 16.20 3.85
N ALA A 157 21.24 16.82 4.00
CA ALA A 157 21.54 18.10 3.35
C ALA A 157 21.74 17.94 1.84
N GLU A 158 22.37 16.84 1.38
CA GLU A 158 22.43 16.53 -0.05
C GLU A 158 21.01 16.39 -0.63
N LEU A 159 20.11 15.69 0.07
CA LEU A 159 18.71 15.58 -0.34
C LEU A 159 18.03 16.96 -0.41
N ALA A 160 18.26 17.83 0.59
CA ALA A 160 17.74 19.20 0.57
C ALA A 160 18.22 19.99 -0.64
N THR A 161 19.50 19.84 -1.00
CA THR A 161 20.11 20.49 -2.17
C THR A 161 19.49 19.97 -3.46
N LYS A 162 19.33 18.65 -3.59
CA LYS A 162 18.75 18.02 -4.79
C LYS A 162 17.25 18.29 -4.95
N ALA A 163 16.52 18.38 -3.85
CA ALA A 163 15.08 18.65 -3.82
C ALA A 163 14.73 20.15 -3.88
N LYS A 164 15.73 21.03 -4.05
CA LYS A 164 15.55 22.48 -4.17
C LYS A 164 14.50 22.84 -5.22
N GLY A 165 13.56 23.70 -4.83
CA GLY A 165 12.45 24.13 -5.69
C GLY A 165 11.31 23.11 -5.83
N GLN A 166 11.47 21.88 -5.33
CA GLN A 166 10.49 20.80 -5.49
C GLN A 166 9.83 20.43 -4.16
N VAL A 167 10.62 20.25 -3.10
CA VAL A 167 10.15 19.79 -1.77
C VAL A 167 10.92 20.48 -0.66
N ASN A 168 10.21 20.84 0.42
CA ASN A 168 10.84 21.27 1.65
C ASN A 168 11.47 20.07 2.37
N ILE A 169 12.77 20.12 2.64
CA ILE A 169 13.44 19.10 3.45
C ILE A 169 13.69 19.69 4.83
N ALA A 170 13.25 18.99 5.87
CA ALA A 170 13.18 19.55 7.21
C ALA A 170 13.57 18.54 8.30
N GLU A 171 13.78 19.03 9.51
CA GLU A 171 14.06 18.23 10.68
C GLU A 171 13.41 18.78 11.95
N VAL A 172 13.07 17.88 12.88
CA VAL A 172 12.51 18.19 14.19
C VAL A 172 13.33 17.46 15.25
N ASN A 173 13.85 18.21 16.21
CA ASN A 173 14.53 17.64 17.38
C ASN A 173 13.50 17.21 18.43
N CYS A 174 13.29 15.90 18.56
CA CYS A 174 12.34 15.31 19.49
C CYS A 174 12.80 15.28 20.94
N GLU A 175 14.10 15.45 21.20
CA GLU A 175 14.60 15.67 22.56
C GLU A 175 14.10 17.01 23.10
N GLN A 176 14.11 18.04 22.25
CA GLN A 176 13.65 19.38 22.60
C GLN A 176 12.13 19.52 22.52
N TYR A 177 11.50 18.87 21.52
CA TYR A 177 10.07 19.02 21.21
C TYR A 177 9.31 17.69 21.33
N GLY A 178 9.48 16.98 22.45
CA GLY A 178 8.90 15.65 22.67
C GLY A 178 7.37 15.59 22.52
N ALA A 179 6.66 16.64 22.95
CA ALA A 179 5.19 16.72 22.78
C ALA A 179 4.77 16.78 21.30
N LEU A 180 5.49 17.55 20.48
CA LEU A 180 5.26 17.61 19.03
C LEU A 180 5.49 16.22 18.42
N CYS A 181 6.61 15.58 18.71
CA CYS A 181 6.92 14.26 18.15
C CYS A 181 5.91 13.18 18.57
N LYS A 182 5.47 13.20 19.83
CA LYS A 182 4.40 12.30 20.31
C LYS A 182 3.08 12.54 19.58
N SER A 183 2.71 13.81 19.33
CA SER A 183 1.51 14.16 18.55
C SER A 183 1.56 13.67 17.11
N GLN A 184 2.77 13.55 16.54
CA GLN A 184 2.99 13.06 15.19
C GLN A 184 3.16 11.52 15.12
N SER A 185 3.00 10.82 16.25
CA SER A 185 3.19 9.36 16.38
C SER A 185 4.62 8.91 16.08
N VAL A 186 5.61 9.67 16.56
CA VAL A 186 7.02 9.29 16.48
C VAL A 186 7.35 8.35 17.62
N ASP A 187 7.42 7.05 17.32
CA ASP A 187 7.68 5.99 18.31
C ASP A 187 9.17 5.58 18.41
N GLY A 188 10.04 6.16 17.58
CA GLY A 188 11.47 5.86 17.56
C GLY A 188 12.26 6.78 16.63
N TYR A 189 13.60 6.72 16.71
CA TYR A 189 14.48 7.64 16.00
C TYR A 189 15.55 6.94 15.15
N PRO A 190 15.88 7.47 13.95
CA PRO A 190 15.13 8.51 13.24
C PRO A 190 13.84 7.93 12.64
N MET A 191 12.81 8.76 12.55
CA MET A 191 11.58 8.47 11.81
C MET A 191 11.38 9.55 10.75
N LEU A 192 11.04 9.15 9.54
CA LEU A 192 11.01 10.02 8.36
C LEU A 192 9.57 10.09 7.86
N PHE A 193 8.95 11.26 7.96
CA PHE A 193 7.58 11.46 7.50
C PHE A 193 7.49 12.47 6.38
N PHE A 194 6.82 12.08 5.31
CA PHE A 194 6.47 12.98 4.22
C PHE A 194 5.04 13.46 4.37
N TYR A 195 4.85 14.75 4.12
CA TYR A 195 3.55 15.40 4.19
C TYR A 195 3.28 16.11 2.86
N HIS A 196 2.13 15.82 2.26
CA HIS A 196 1.66 16.52 1.07
C HIS A 196 0.14 16.37 0.92
N ALA A 197 -0.55 17.44 0.55
CA ALA A 197 -2.00 17.44 0.31
C ALA A 197 -2.82 16.78 1.44
N GLY A 198 -2.45 17.02 2.71
CA GLY A 198 -3.11 16.45 3.89
C GLY A 198 -2.77 14.99 4.18
N GLN A 199 -1.96 14.33 3.34
CA GLN A 199 -1.48 12.97 3.57
C GLN A 199 -0.19 12.98 4.40
N LYS A 200 -0.04 12.00 5.30
CA LYS A 200 1.17 11.72 6.07
C LYS A 200 1.64 10.30 5.77
N VAL A 201 2.87 10.13 5.29
CA VAL A 201 3.45 8.82 4.98
C VAL A 201 4.79 8.61 5.66
N ASP A 202 4.95 7.41 6.24
CA ASP A 202 6.18 6.91 6.86
C ASP A 202 7.11 6.35 5.78
N PHE A 203 8.27 6.99 5.60
CA PHE A 203 9.31 6.44 4.74
C PHE A 203 10.14 5.41 5.50
N ARG A 204 10.00 4.14 5.08
CA ARG A 204 10.68 2.98 5.67
C ARG A 204 11.79 2.40 4.79
N GLY A 205 12.07 3.01 3.65
CA GLY A 205 13.08 2.56 2.70
C GLY A 205 14.52 2.76 3.19
N PRO A 206 15.52 2.43 2.36
CA PRO A 206 16.92 2.60 2.70
C PRO A 206 17.24 4.09 2.84
N ARG A 207 17.97 4.44 3.90
CA ARG A 207 18.33 5.83 4.23
C ARG A 207 19.61 6.28 3.50
N LYS A 208 19.64 6.03 2.19
CA LYS A 208 20.69 6.48 1.25
C LYS A 208 20.12 7.57 0.35
N ILE A 209 20.97 8.33 -0.33
CA ILE A 209 20.50 9.45 -1.14
C ILE A 209 19.58 9.01 -2.28
N GLU A 210 19.90 7.93 -3.00
CA GLU A 210 19.15 7.54 -4.20
C GLU A 210 17.72 7.09 -3.87
N PRO A 211 17.46 6.23 -2.87
CA PRO A 211 16.08 5.88 -2.51
C PRO A 211 15.27 7.04 -1.93
N LEU A 212 15.92 7.94 -1.18
CA LEU A 212 15.27 9.14 -0.65
C LEU A 212 14.87 10.11 -1.78
N GLU A 213 15.77 10.33 -2.73
CA GLU A 213 15.52 11.15 -3.92
C GLU A 213 14.40 10.57 -4.77
N GLN A 214 14.44 9.26 -5.05
CA GLN A 214 13.37 8.57 -5.78
C GLN A 214 12.02 8.68 -5.09
N PHE A 215 11.99 8.54 -3.76
CA PHE A 215 10.76 8.71 -2.99
C PHE A 215 10.21 10.13 -3.10
N VAL A 216 11.05 11.15 -2.91
CA VAL A 216 10.66 12.55 -3.03
C VAL A 216 10.09 12.84 -4.43
N LEU A 217 10.79 12.41 -5.48
CA LEU A 217 10.36 12.60 -6.87
C LEU A 217 9.01 11.94 -7.15
N ARG A 218 8.76 10.73 -6.63
CA ARG A 218 7.46 10.05 -6.78
C ARG A 218 6.36 10.72 -5.98
N ALA A 219 6.66 11.15 -4.75
CA ALA A 219 5.67 11.72 -3.85
C ALA A 219 5.14 13.09 -4.29
N VAL A 220 5.91 13.82 -5.11
CA VAL A 220 5.48 15.08 -5.76
C VAL A 220 5.10 14.94 -7.22
N ALA A 221 5.28 13.76 -7.81
CA ALA A 221 4.77 13.51 -9.15
C ALA A 221 3.24 13.64 -9.15
N PRO A 222 2.62 13.97 -10.31
CA PRO A 222 1.17 13.92 -10.44
C PRO A 222 0.65 12.57 -9.97
N GLY A 223 -0.44 12.58 -9.19
CA GLY A 223 -1.05 11.37 -8.64
C GLY A 223 -1.46 10.37 -9.73
N VAL A 224 -1.77 10.88 -10.93
CA VAL A 224 -2.05 10.09 -12.14
C VAL A 224 -1.24 10.63 -13.32
N GLN A 225 -0.36 9.79 -13.88
CA GLN A 225 0.56 10.17 -14.96
C GLN A 225 0.05 9.68 -16.32
N SER A 226 0.20 10.48 -17.38
CA SER A 226 -0.08 9.98 -18.74
C SER A 226 1.01 9.00 -19.18
N ILE A 227 0.64 7.95 -19.93
CA ILE A 227 1.60 6.98 -20.49
C ILE A 227 1.34 6.77 -22.00
N SER A 228 2.43 6.72 -22.78
CA SER A 228 2.39 6.40 -24.22
C SER A 228 2.58 4.91 -24.49
N ALA A 229 2.29 4.44 -25.71
CA ALA A 229 2.40 3.02 -26.06
C ALA A 229 3.84 2.51 -25.98
N GLU A 230 4.80 3.35 -26.32
CA GLU A 230 6.24 3.05 -26.33
C GLU A 230 6.79 2.86 -24.90
N GLU A 231 6.22 3.57 -23.93
CA GLU A 231 6.63 3.54 -22.53
C GLU A 231 6.08 2.32 -21.78
N VAL A 232 4.93 1.78 -22.20
CA VAL A 232 4.22 0.71 -21.48
C VAL A 232 5.09 -0.52 -21.25
N ASP A 233 5.90 -0.94 -22.23
CA ASP A 233 6.79 -2.09 -22.06
C ASP A 233 7.87 -1.87 -21.01
N SER A 234 8.36 -0.62 -20.90
CA SER A 234 9.35 -0.27 -19.89
C SER A 234 8.73 -0.26 -18.50
N VAL A 235 7.51 0.26 -18.36
CA VAL A 235 6.75 0.27 -17.11
C VAL A 235 6.40 -1.15 -16.69
N LEU A 236 5.92 -1.98 -17.61
CA LEU A 236 5.57 -3.37 -17.36
C LEU A 236 6.74 -4.18 -16.83
N LYS A 237 7.98 -3.92 -17.29
CA LYS A 237 9.20 -4.57 -16.79
C LYS A 237 9.68 -4.02 -15.45
N LYS A 238 9.48 -2.72 -15.21
CA LYS A 238 10.03 -2.02 -14.05
C LYS A 238 9.13 -2.13 -12.81
N GLU A 239 7.84 -1.92 -12.98
CA GLU A 239 6.88 -1.85 -11.89
C GLU A 239 6.22 -3.21 -11.66
N SER A 240 6.33 -3.73 -10.43
CA SER A 240 5.71 -5.00 -10.03
C SER A 240 4.20 -4.89 -9.85
N VAL A 241 3.72 -3.68 -9.54
CA VAL A 241 2.31 -3.30 -9.50
C VAL A 241 2.19 -1.89 -10.07
N PHE A 242 1.24 -1.68 -10.97
CA PHE A 242 0.81 -0.35 -11.35
C PHE A 242 -0.67 -0.38 -11.73
N PHE A 243 -1.29 0.79 -11.61
CA PHE A 243 -2.68 1.00 -12.02
C PHE A 243 -2.70 1.73 -13.36
N LEU A 244 -3.68 1.43 -14.19
CA LEU A 244 -3.85 2.07 -15.48
C LEU A 244 -5.32 2.43 -15.70
N VAL A 245 -5.58 3.72 -15.85
CA VAL A 245 -6.87 4.24 -16.26
C VAL A 245 -6.93 4.22 -17.78
N LEU A 246 -7.75 3.34 -18.32
CA LEU A 246 -8.06 3.27 -19.73
C LEU A 246 -9.36 4.04 -19.97
N TYR A 247 -9.30 5.05 -20.83
CA TYR A 247 -10.44 5.93 -21.07
C TYR A 247 -10.53 6.37 -22.53
N THR A 248 -11.71 6.82 -22.93
CA THR A 248 -12.03 7.25 -24.30
C THR A 248 -12.41 8.73 -24.33
N TYR A 249 -12.58 9.29 -25.53
CA TYR A 249 -13.01 10.69 -25.69
C TYR A 249 -14.40 10.98 -25.14
N SER A 250 -15.25 9.95 -24.95
CA SER A 250 -16.58 10.08 -24.35
C SER A 250 -16.57 9.97 -22.82
N THR A 251 -15.41 9.70 -22.21
CA THR A 251 -15.31 9.53 -20.75
C THR A 251 -15.49 10.88 -20.05
N PRO A 252 -16.46 11.01 -19.11
CA PRO A 252 -16.62 12.22 -18.33
C PRO A 252 -15.37 12.56 -17.53
N GLN A 253 -14.95 13.83 -17.54
CA GLN A 253 -13.78 14.30 -16.79
C GLN A 253 -13.91 14.03 -15.28
N LEU A 254 -15.13 14.10 -14.76
CA LEU A 254 -15.44 13.80 -13.35
C LEU A 254 -14.89 12.43 -12.91
N TYR A 255 -14.96 11.40 -13.77
CA TYR A 255 -14.45 10.07 -13.42
C TYR A 255 -12.92 10.06 -13.30
N LEU A 256 -12.24 10.86 -14.12
CA LEU A 256 -10.79 10.99 -14.05
C LEU A 256 -10.37 11.77 -12.79
N ASP A 257 -11.13 12.80 -12.42
CA ASP A 257 -10.89 13.62 -11.22
C ASP A 257 -11.13 12.81 -9.93
N ASP A 258 -12.13 11.92 -9.92
CA ASP A 258 -12.41 10.99 -8.84
C ASP A 258 -11.27 9.97 -8.66
N VAL A 259 -10.76 9.42 -9.77
CA VAL A 259 -9.59 8.51 -9.73
C VAL A 259 -8.35 9.24 -9.22
N GLU A 260 -8.10 10.46 -9.68
CA GLU A 260 -6.96 11.26 -9.21
C GLU A 260 -7.09 11.58 -7.72
N SER A 261 -8.28 11.90 -7.25
CA SER A 261 -8.53 12.13 -5.82
C SER A 261 -8.33 10.87 -4.98
N ALA A 262 -8.83 9.73 -5.44
CA ALA A 262 -8.66 8.43 -4.77
C ALA A 262 -7.20 7.91 -4.80
N ALA A 263 -6.39 8.34 -5.76
CA ALA A 263 -4.98 7.98 -5.88
C ALA A 263 -4.05 8.77 -4.95
N LYS A 264 -4.46 9.94 -4.45
CA LYS A 264 -3.63 10.82 -3.58
C LYS A 264 -2.98 10.08 -2.40
N PRO A 265 -3.66 9.19 -1.66
CA PRO A 265 -3.06 8.47 -0.54
C PRO A 265 -1.91 7.53 -0.93
N LEU A 266 -1.75 7.20 -2.21
CA LEU A 266 -0.65 6.35 -2.69
C LEU A 266 0.70 7.08 -2.74
N LEU A 267 0.71 8.43 -2.78
CA LEU A 267 1.92 9.25 -2.95
C LEU A 267 2.88 8.70 -4.03
N GLY A 268 2.31 8.28 -5.16
CA GLY A 268 3.08 7.76 -6.29
C GLY A 268 3.62 6.33 -6.11
N THR A 269 3.15 5.54 -5.14
CA THR A 269 3.48 4.10 -5.05
C THR A 269 2.30 3.26 -4.53
N PRO A 270 1.78 2.30 -5.33
CA PRO A 270 2.10 2.06 -6.74
C PRO A 270 1.75 3.25 -7.64
N VAL A 271 2.41 3.33 -8.79
CA VAL A 271 2.15 4.41 -9.75
C VAL A 271 0.79 4.20 -10.42
N VAL A 272 0.04 5.29 -10.61
CA VAL A 272 -1.21 5.29 -11.37
C VAL A 272 -0.96 6.00 -12.69
N TYR A 273 -1.21 5.29 -13.79
CA TYR A 273 -1.13 5.82 -15.14
C TYR A 273 -2.51 6.06 -15.73
N LYS A 274 -2.60 6.89 -16.77
CA LYS A 274 -3.79 7.06 -17.60
C LYS A 274 -3.42 7.04 -19.07
N SER A 275 -4.20 6.37 -19.89
CA SER A 275 -4.04 6.42 -21.33
C SER A 275 -5.35 6.25 -22.10
N ARG A 276 -5.33 6.80 -23.31
CA ARG A 276 -6.39 6.68 -24.33
C ARG A 276 -5.88 5.99 -25.61
N ASN A 277 -4.64 5.51 -25.61
CA ASN A 277 -4.02 4.94 -26.80
C ASN A 277 -4.59 3.53 -27.09
N PRO A 278 -5.19 3.29 -28.27
CA PRO A 278 -5.77 2.00 -28.64
C PRO A 278 -4.81 0.81 -28.56
N GLU A 279 -3.51 1.02 -28.78
CA GLU A 279 -2.50 -0.04 -28.69
C GLU A 279 -2.38 -0.58 -27.26
N ILE A 280 -2.58 0.29 -26.27
CA ILE A 280 -2.52 -0.08 -24.85
C ILE A 280 -3.75 -0.90 -24.46
N PHE A 281 -4.94 -0.51 -24.94
CA PHE A 281 -6.16 -1.33 -24.79
C PHE A 281 -5.95 -2.74 -25.35
N LYS A 282 -5.43 -2.83 -26.58
CA LYS A 282 -5.12 -4.11 -27.22
C LYS A 282 -4.07 -4.92 -26.45
N LYS A 283 -3.02 -4.27 -25.93
CA LYS A 283 -1.94 -4.93 -25.19
C LYS A 283 -2.45 -5.64 -23.93
N PHE A 284 -3.38 -5.00 -23.23
CA PHE A 284 -3.97 -5.52 -22.00
C PHE A 284 -5.29 -6.27 -22.20
N ASP A 285 -5.67 -6.56 -23.45
CA ASP A 285 -6.90 -7.31 -23.78
C ASP A 285 -8.16 -6.67 -23.17
N VAL A 286 -8.25 -5.34 -23.21
CA VAL A 286 -9.41 -4.56 -22.74
C VAL A 286 -10.12 -3.97 -23.94
N ASP A 287 -11.41 -4.26 -24.10
CA ASP A 287 -12.21 -3.70 -25.20
C ASP A 287 -12.61 -2.26 -24.89
N PRO A 288 -12.23 -1.26 -25.71
CA PRO A 288 -12.69 0.11 -25.53
C PRO A 288 -14.21 0.27 -25.62
N ALA A 289 -14.94 -0.69 -26.20
CA ALA A 289 -16.40 -0.71 -26.25
C ALA A 289 -17.03 -0.95 -24.86
N ASP A 290 -16.32 -1.59 -23.93
CA ASP A 290 -16.78 -1.81 -22.55
C ASP A 290 -16.77 -0.51 -21.71
N GLY A 291 -16.21 0.57 -22.26
CA GLY A 291 -16.14 1.88 -21.63
C GLY A 291 -14.85 2.13 -20.84
N PRO A 292 -14.77 3.24 -20.08
CA PRO A 292 -13.59 3.55 -19.30
C PRO A 292 -13.45 2.57 -18.13
N ALA A 293 -12.22 2.17 -17.84
CA ALA A 293 -11.91 1.22 -16.78
C ALA A 293 -10.61 1.59 -16.06
N LEU A 294 -10.60 1.37 -14.75
CA LEU A 294 -9.38 1.31 -13.95
C LEU A 294 -8.93 -0.15 -13.89
N ILE A 295 -7.77 -0.44 -14.46
CA ILE A 295 -7.19 -1.78 -14.39
C ILE A 295 -5.98 -1.78 -13.45
N VAL A 296 -5.69 -2.95 -12.88
CA VAL A 296 -4.46 -3.17 -12.12
C VAL A 296 -3.65 -4.27 -12.78
N ILE A 297 -2.38 -3.97 -13.01
CA ILE A 297 -1.39 -4.93 -13.52
C ILE A 297 -0.52 -5.36 -12.34
N LYS A 298 -0.27 -6.67 -12.24
CA LYS A 298 0.59 -7.27 -11.22
C LYS A 298 1.59 -8.23 -11.84
N ASP A 299 2.74 -8.36 -11.19
CA ASP A 299 3.74 -9.39 -11.46
C ASP A 299 4.22 -9.40 -12.91
N HIS A 300 4.28 -8.21 -13.54
CA HIS A 300 4.75 -7.99 -14.91
C HIS A 300 3.91 -8.69 -15.99
N GLU A 301 2.64 -9.03 -15.69
CA GLU A 301 1.73 -9.71 -16.60
C GLU A 301 1.07 -8.77 -17.61
N THR A 302 0.81 -9.25 -18.82
CA THR A 302 0.03 -8.49 -19.82
C THR A 302 -1.47 -8.61 -19.61
N LYS A 303 -1.94 -9.54 -18.78
CA LYS A 303 -3.35 -9.64 -18.43
C LYS A 303 -3.66 -8.82 -17.18
N PRO A 304 -4.72 -7.99 -17.21
CA PRO A 304 -5.19 -7.31 -16.02
C PRO A 304 -5.47 -8.29 -14.90
N PHE A 305 -4.92 -8.01 -13.72
CA PHE A 305 -5.22 -8.79 -12.51
C PHE A 305 -6.67 -8.55 -12.06
N SER A 306 -7.14 -7.32 -12.18
CA SER A 306 -8.53 -6.94 -11.98
C SER A 306 -8.88 -5.72 -12.84
N VAL A 307 -10.15 -5.64 -13.22
CA VAL A 307 -10.72 -4.56 -14.03
C VAL A 307 -11.90 -3.98 -13.25
N LEU A 308 -11.86 -2.68 -12.99
CA LEU A 308 -12.94 -1.92 -12.37
C LEU A 308 -13.53 -0.96 -13.40
N PRO A 309 -14.75 -1.19 -13.90
CA PRO A 309 -15.43 -0.24 -14.77
C PRO A 309 -15.63 1.12 -14.08
N LEU A 310 -15.41 2.21 -14.80
CA LEU A 310 -15.68 3.56 -14.33
C LEU A 310 -17.07 3.98 -14.81
N SER A 311 -17.99 4.10 -13.86
CA SER A 311 -19.37 4.52 -14.13
C SER A 311 -19.86 5.47 -13.05
N ALA A 312 -21.10 5.94 -13.18
CA ALA A 312 -21.73 6.79 -12.18
C ALA A 312 -21.87 6.12 -10.78
N GLN A 313 -21.71 4.80 -10.69
CA GLN A 313 -21.73 4.06 -9.43
C GLN A 313 -20.34 3.93 -8.79
N THR A 314 -19.27 4.18 -9.56
CA THR A 314 -17.89 4.05 -9.10
C THR A 314 -17.47 5.30 -8.33
N THR A 315 -17.74 5.31 -7.03
CA THR A 315 -17.45 6.43 -6.13
C THR A 315 -16.00 6.42 -5.62
N VAL A 316 -15.50 7.56 -5.13
CA VAL A 316 -14.16 7.70 -4.52
C VAL A 316 -13.85 6.62 -3.47
N PRO A 317 -14.73 6.29 -2.51
CA PRO A 317 -14.45 5.21 -1.54
C PRO A 317 -14.26 3.82 -2.18
N ILE A 318 -14.96 3.53 -3.29
CA ILE A 318 -14.79 2.28 -4.04
C ILE A 318 -13.42 2.26 -4.71
N LEU A 319 -13.01 3.39 -5.31
CA LEU A 319 -11.70 3.56 -5.92
C LEU A 319 -10.57 3.43 -4.88
N GLU A 320 -10.71 4.08 -3.73
CA GLU A 320 -9.76 3.96 -2.61
C GLU A 320 -9.65 2.50 -2.13
N ALA A 321 -10.78 1.82 -1.94
CA ALA A 321 -10.79 0.40 -1.55
C ALA A 321 -10.10 -0.47 -2.61
N PHE A 322 -10.34 -0.20 -3.90
CA PHE A 322 -9.69 -0.90 -5.01
C PHE A 322 -8.17 -0.69 -5.00
N PHE A 323 -7.71 0.55 -4.86
CA PHE A 323 -6.29 0.86 -4.75
C PHE A 323 -5.66 0.17 -3.54
N GLN A 324 -6.26 0.28 -2.35
CA GLN A 324 -5.72 -0.32 -1.13
C GLN A 324 -5.68 -1.84 -1.20
N HIS A 325 -6.69 -2.48 -1.80
CA HIS A 325 -6.76 -3.93 -1.93
C HIS A 325 -5.73 -4.47 -2.93
N HIS A 326 -5.45 -3.73 -4.00
CA HIS A 326 -4.59 -4.20 -5.07
C HIS A 326 -3.16 -3.64 -5.06
N ARG A 327 -2.76 -2.83 -4.07
CA ARG A 327 -1.44 -2.18 -4.03
C ARG A 327 -0.23 -3.10 -3.84
N ILE A 328 -0.44 -4.34 -3.39
CA ILE A 328 0.63 -5.32 -3.10
C ILE A 328 0.68 -6.34 -4.24
N PRO A 329 1.88 -6.72 -4.76
CA PRO A 329 2.02 -7.77 -5.77
C PRO A 329 1.55 -9.13 -5.24
N THR A 330 1.38 -10.11 -6.12
CA THR A 330 0.86 -11.44 -5.72
C THR A 330 1.83 -12.18 -4.83
N LEU A 331 3.12 -12.07 -5.12
CA LEU A 331 4.20 -12.54 -4.28
C LEU A 331 5.24 -11.43 -4.15
N GLN A 332 5.66 -11.11 -2.92
CA GLN A 332 6.79 -10.22 -2.69
C GLN A 332 7.78 -10.78 -1.67
N GLN A 333 9.01 -10.32 -1.78
CA GLN A 333 9.96 -10.46 -0.70
C GLN A 333 9.51 -9.60 0.48
N LEU A 334 9.38 -10.20 1.65
CA LEU A 334 9.18 -9.51 2.91
C LEU A 334 10.54 -8.96 3.39
N THR A 335 10.66 -7.64 3.42
CA THR A 335 11.83 -6.91 3.86
C THR A 335 11.46 -6.05 5.07
N ALA A 336 12.44 -5.45 5.74
CA ALA A 336 12.16 -4.59 6.90
C ALA A 336 11.29 -3.37 6.52
N GLU A 337 11.29 -3.00 5.24
CA GLU A 337 10.65 -1.80 4.71
C GLU A 337 9.15 -2.02 4.51
N ASN A 338 8.78 -3.13 3.85
CA ASN A 338 7.38 -3.47 3.55
C ASN A 338 6.74 -4.36 4.64
N PHE A 339 7.50 -4.83 5.63
CA PHE A 339 7.00 -5.67 6.71
C PHE A 339 5.74 -5.13 7.38
N PRO A 340 5.67 -3.85 7.80
CA PRO A 340 4.48 -3.36 8.48
C PRO A 340 3.28 -3.24 7.55
N ASP A 341 3.48 -3.05 6.24
CA ASP A 341 2.39 -2.95 5.26
C ASP A 341 1.69 -4.29 5.06
N VAL A 342 2.42 -5.40 5.24
CA VAL A 342 1.87 -6.76 5.25
C VAL A 342 1.30 -7.10 6.63
N MET A 343 2.06 -6.88 7.70
CA MET A 343 1.70 -7.39 9.04
C MET A 343 0.66 -6.53 9.77
N LYS A 344 0.62 -5.23 9.50
CA LYS A 344 -0.37 -4.29 10.06
C LYS A 344 -1.43 -3.90 9.03
N HIS A 345 -1.61 -4.71 8.00
CA HIS A 345 -2.56 -4.44 6.93
C HIS A 345 -4.00 -4.31 7.50
N PRO A 346 -4.78 -3.28 7.11
CA PRO A 346 -6.10 -3.02 7.70
C PRO A 346 -7.09 -4.19 7.51
N ALA A 347 -7.00 -4.88 6.38
CA ALA A 347 -7.82 -6.06 6.07
C ALA A 347 -7.43 -7.34 6.85
N LYS A 348 -6.39 -7.29 7.71
CA LYS A 348 -5.94 -8.41 8.55
C LYS A 348 -5.81 -9.75 7.80
N PRO A 349 -4.99 -9.81 6.73
CA PRO A 349 -4.88 -10.98 5.87
C PRO A 349 -4.33 -12.21 6.60
N LEU A 350 -4.61 -13.42 6.08
CA LEU A 350 -3.71 -14.55 6.30
C LEU A 350 -2.44 -14.33 5.46
N VAL A 351 -1.28 -14.61 6.03
CA VAL A 351 0.00 -14.44 5.34
C VAL A 351 0.64 -15.81 5.15
N VAL A 352 0.77 -16.25 3.90
CA VAL A 352 1.59 -17.41 3.55
C VAL A 352 3.04 -16.93 3.48
N LEU A 353 3.85 -17.32 4.45
CA LEU A 353 5.24 -16.89 4.58
C LEU A 353 6.17 -18.06 4.29
N ALA A 354 6.93 -17.95 3.20
CA ALA A 354 8.03 -18.84 2.88
C ALA A 354 9.37 -18.28 3.39
N ALA A 355 10.21 -19.11 4.00
CA ALA A 355 11.56 -18.75 4.40
C ALA A 355 12.58 -19.65 3.71
N PHE A 356 13.60 -19.03 3.10
CA PHE A 356 14.65 -19.70 2.34
C PHE A 356 16.03 -19.51 2.98
N ASP A 357 16.86 -20.55 3.02
CA ASP A 357 18.29 -20.47 3.35
C ASP A 357 19.04 -19.97 2.12
N MET A 358 19.32 -18.67 2.10
CA MET A 358 19.88 -17.95 0.96
C MET A 358 21.39 -18.20 0.81
N GLU A 359 22.08 -18.57 1.88
CA GLU A 359 23.51 -18.83 1.87
C GLU A 359 23.84 -20.24 1.36
N ASN A 360 23.02 -21.26 1.69
CA ASN A 360 23.24 -22.63 1.20
C ASN A 360 22.47 -22.98 -0.08
N MET A 361 21.41 -22.23 -0.43
CA MET A 361 20.63 -22.52 -1.63
C MET A 361 21.25 -21.90 -2.89
N PRO A 362 21.47 -22.68 -3.97
CA PRO A 362 21.87 -22.12 -5.26
C PRO A 362 20.84 -21.12 -5.78
N LYS A 363 21.30 -20.02 -6.39
CA LYS A 363 20.42 -18.97 -6.94
C LYS A 363 19.41 -19.49 -7.97
N THR A 364 19.77 -20.52 -8.74
CA THR A 364 18.87 -21.18 -9.70
C THR A 364 17.69 -21.84 -8.99
N LYS A 365 17.97 -22.65 -7.97
CA LYS A 365 16.96 -23.31 -7.15
C LYS A 365 16.07 -22.31 -6.41
N LEU A 366 16.64 -21.22 -5.91
CA LEU A 366 15.85 -20.14 -5.31
C LEU A 366 14.86 -19.54 -6.31
N GLY A 367 15.30 -19.28 -7.55
CA GLY A 367 14.43 -18.80 -8.62
C GLY A 367 13.28 -19.76 -8.91
N GLU A 368 13.57 -21.06 -9.00
CA GLU A 368 12.57 -22.12 -9.19
C GLU A 368 11.54 -22.17 -8.06
N GLU A 369 11.97 -22.10 -6.79
CA GLU A 369 11.07 -22.08 -5.63
C GLU A 369 10.20 -20.81 -5.57
N ILE A 370 10.76 -19.64 -5.92
CA ILE A 370 10.02 -18.38 -5.99
C ILE A 370 8.99 -18.43 -7.12
N GLU A 371 9.35 -18.95 -8.29
CA GLU A 371 8.43 -19.11 -9.43
C GLU A 371 7.32 -20.10 -9.08
N LYS A 372 7.67 -21.22 -8.44
CA LYS A 372 6.71 -22.19 -7.92
C LYS A 372 5.73 -21.54 -6.96
N LEU A 373 6.21 -20.81 -5.95
CA LEU A 373 5.37 -20.10 -4.98
C LEU A 373 4.51 -19.02 -5.66
N THR A 374 5.04 -18.33 -6.67
CA THR A 374 4.30 -17.36 -7.48
C THR A 374 3.13 -18.04 -8.19
N SER A 375 3.36 -19.21 -8.80
CA SER A 375 2.31 -19.98 -9.48
C SER A 375 1.21 -20.45 -8.52
N ILE A 376 1.57 -20.80 -7.28
CA ILE A 376 0.64 -21.19 -6.22
C ILE A 376 -0.19 -19.98 -5.80
N ALA A 377 0.44 -18.83 -5.55
CA ALA A 377 -0.23 -17.59 -5.17
C ALA A 377 -1.22 -17.10 -6.24
N LYS A 378 -0.82 -17.11 -7.53
CA LYS A 378 -1.69 -16.75 -8.66
C LYS A 378 -2.90 -17.68 -8.78
N ARG A 379 -2.70 -18.99 -8.59
CA ARG A 379 -3.80 -19.97 -8.58
C ARG A 379 -4.74 -19.79 -7.39
N TRP A 380 -4.21 -19.41 -6.23
CA TRP A 380 -5.05 -19.14 -5.05
C TRP A 380 -6.01 -17.98 -5.33
N GLN A 381 -5.50 -16.90 -5.93
CA GLN A 381 -6.30 -15.71 -6.26
C GLN A 381 -7.43 -15.99 -7.28
N THR A 382 -7.25 -16.96 -8.17
CA THR A 382 -8.27 -17.38 -9.16
C THR A 382 -9.13 -18.55 -8.68
N SER A 383 -8.77 -19.20 -7.57
CA SER A 383 -9.52 -20.32 -7.03
C SER A 383 -10.92 -19.86 -6.55
N ALA A 384 -11.93 -20.67 -6.84
CA ALA A 384 -13.34 -20.39 -6.53
C ALA A 384 -13.63 -20.31 -5.01
N VAL A 385 -12.62 -20.50 -4.15
CA VAL A 385 -12.65 -20.17 -2.72
C VAL A 385 -12.52 -18.63 -2.56
N ARG A 386 -13.30 -17.88 -3.34
CA ARG A 386 -13.82 -16.60 -2.87
C ARG A 386 -14.91 -16.96 -1.87
N LEU A 387 -14.50 -17.31 -0.66
CA LEU A 387 -15.42 -17.21 0.47
C LEU A 387 -15.77 -15.73 0.53
N THR A 388 -16.88 -15.39 -0.12
CA THR A 388 -17.48 -14.06 -0.09
C THR A 388 -17.57 -13.69 1.38
N ASP A 389 -16.82 -12.67 1.80
CA ASP A 389 -16.68 -12.18 3.20
C ASP A 389 -15.46 -12.68 4.01
N THR A 390 -14.47 -13.33 3.39
CA THR A 390 -13.20 -13.64 4.09
C THR A 390 -12.10 -12.61 3.85
N ARG A 391 -11.32 -12.37 4.92
CA ARG A 391 -10.07 -11.60 4.91
C ARG A 391 -9.12 -12.08 3.80
N PRO A 392 -8.35 -11.19 3.14
CA PRO A 392 -7.46 -11.56 2.04
C PRO A 392 -6.32 -12.52 2.45
N THR A 393 -5.71 -13.18 1.46
CA THR A 393 -4.44 -13.90 1.63
C THR A 393 -3.32 -13.14 0.93
N ILE A 394 -2.20 -12.93 1.62
CA ILE A 394 -0.97 -12.38 1.03
C ILE A 394 0.10 -13.47 1.03
N PHE A 395 0.78 -13.65 -0.10
CA PHE A 395 1.94 -14.53 -0.19
C PHE A 395 3.21 -13.69 -0.10
N VAL A 396 4.13 -14.12 0.74
CA VAL A 396 5.45 -13.50 0.88
C VAL A 396 6.53 -14.57 1.00
N TRP A 397 7.74 -14.21 0.59
CA TRP A 397 8.93 -14.98 0.92
C TRP A 397 9.96 -14.09 1.62
N MET A 398 10.89 -14.67 2.36
CA MET A 398 11.92 -13.89 3.02
C MET A 398 13.28 -14.60 3.06
N ASP A 399 14.31 -13.78 3.21
CA ASP A 399 15.67 -14.23 3.49
C ASP A 399 15.71 -14.79 4.92
N GLY A 400 15.72 -16.12 5.02
CA GLY A 400 15.68 -16.81 6.29
C GLY A 400 16.95 -16.66 7.11
N ASP A 401 18.10 -16.43 6.48
CA ASP A 401 19.37 -16.22 7.18
C ASP A 401 19.39 -14.86 7.86
N ARG A 402 19.03 -13.81 7.11
CA ARG A 402 18.94 -12.44 7.62
C ARG A 402 17.91 -12.31 8.74
N TRP A 403 16.83 -13.10 8.69
CA TRP A 403 15.74 -13.07 9.67
C TRP A 403 15.76 -14.25 10.66
N SER A 404 16.83 -15.03 10.70
CA SER A 404 16.95 -16.28 11.47
C SER A 404 16.56 -16.14 12.94
N LYS A 405 17.06 -15.10 13.63
CA LYS A 405 16.71 -14.83 15.04
C LYS A 405 15.23 -14.55 15.23
N TRP A 406 14.64 -13.77 14.32
CA TRP A 406 13.22 -13.41 14.38
C TRP A 406 12.33 -14.61 14.05
N LEU A 407 12.67 -15.39 13.02
CA LEU A 407 11.95 -16.62 12.64
C LEU A 407 11.94 -17.67 13.76
N LYS A 408 13.08 -17.86 14.43
CA LYS A 408 13.20 -18.75 15.59
C LYS A 408 12.35 -18.26 16.76
N SER A 409 12.41 -16.95 17.02
CA SER A 409 11.67 -16.28 18.10
C SER A 409 10.16 -16.37 17.90
N MET A 410 9.69 -16.03 16.70
CA MET A 410 8.26 -15.91 16.42
C MET A 410 7.62 -17.24 16.07
N TYR A 411 8.28 -18.07 15.25
CA TYR A 411 7.66 -19.26 14.67
C TYR A 411 8.39 -20.56 15.02
N GLY A 412 9.47 -20.47 15.80
CA GLY A 412 10.30 -21.64 16.12
C GLY A 412 11.10 -22.18 14.93
N ILE A 413 11.10 -21.47 13.79
CA ILE A 413 11.77 -21.90 12.56
C ILE A 413 13.27 -21.67 12.72
N LYS A 414 14.05 -22.74 12.59
CA LYS A 414 15.51 -22.67 12.58
C LYS A 414 16.04 -22.75 11.15
N ARG A 415 17.34 -22.58 11.01
CA ARG A 415 17.98 -22.62 9.69
C ARG A 415 17.89 -24.02 9.06
N GLU A 416 18.07 -25.06 9.87
CA GLU A 416 17.95 -26.46 9.41
C GLU A 416 16.55 -26.86 8.93
N ASP A 417 15.53 -26.06 9.27
CA ASP A 417 14.15 -26.28 8.84
C ASP A 417 13.87 -25.75 7.43
N MET A 418 14.76 -24.90 6.89
CA MET A 418 14.54 -24.19 5.62
C MET A 418 14.96 -25.07 4.42
N PRO A 419 14.26 -24.99 3.26
CA PRO A 419 13.14 -24.09 2.99
C PRO A 419 11.83 -24.54 3.66
N THR A 420 11.07 -23.58 4.18
CA THR A 420 9.82 -23.88 4.90
C THR A 420 8.74 -22.86 4.60
N VAL A 421 7.48 -23.25 4.83
CA VAL A 421 6.31 -22.37 4.68
C VAL A 421 5.44 -22.47 5.91
N VAL A 422 4.92 -21.32 6.34
CA VAL A 422 3.94 -21.22 7.42
C VAL A 422 2.80 -20.28 7.01
N ILE A 423 1.61 -20.54 7.54
CA ILE A 423 0.47 -19.63 7.41
C ILE A 423 0.38 -18.83 8.69
N VAL A 424 0.34 -17.52 8.60
CA VAL A 424 0.39 -16.62 9.75
C VAL A 424 -0.85 -15.74 9.83
N ASP A 425 -1.39 -15.64 11.04
CA ASP A 425 -2.43 -14.72 11.44
C ASP A 425 -1.89 -13.71 12.45
N HIS A 426 -1.30 -12.63 11.93
CA HIS A 426 -0.72 -11.56 12.74
C HIS A 426 -1.75 -10.83 13.60
N SER A 427 -3.02 -10.79 13.17
CA SER A 427 -4.07 -10.10 13.92
C SER A 427 -4.40 -10.79 15.24
N ARG A 428 -4.16 -12.11 15.30
CA ARG A 428 -4.40 -12.95 16.48
C ARG A 428 -3.10 -13.48 17.10
N LEU A 429 -1.94 -13.11 16.54
CA LEU A 429 -0.62 -13.62 16.94
C LEU A 429 -0.55 -15.15 16.87
N LEU A 430 -1.13 -15.73 15.82
CA LEU A 430 -1.15 -17.17 15.57
C LEU A 430 -0.40 -17.52 14.29
N TYR A 431 0.14 -18.73 14.24
CA TYR A 431 0.67 -19.32 13.01
C TYR A 431 0.37 -20.82 12.94
N TYR A 432 0.47 -21.36 11.73
CA TYR A 432 0.22 -22.74 11.39
C TYR A 432 1.37 -23.26 10.52
N ASP A 433 1.98 -24.35 10.96
CA ASP A 433 3.11 -25.02 10.29
C ASP A 433 2.79 -26.47 9.90
N ALA A 434 1.54 -26.89 10.11
CA ALA A 434 1.03 -28.19 9.73
C ALA A 434 -0.40 -28.11 9.20
N ASP A 435 -0.80 -29.09 8.40
CA ASP A 435 -2.16 -29.26 7.90
C ASP A 435 -3.09 -29.89 8.96
N ALA A 436 -4.35 -30.15 8.58
CA ALA A 436 -5.33 -30.78 9.48
C ALA A 436 -4.92 -32.20 9.92
N GLY A 437 -4.13 -32.90 9.10
CA GLY A 437 -3.53 -34.20 9.40
C GLY A 437 -2.28 -34.15 10.28
N LYS A 438 -1.85 -32.95 10.70
CA LYS A 438 -0.60 -32.67 11.41
C LYS A 438 0.67 -32.93 10.58
N ALA A 439 0.56 -33.12 9.27
CA ALA A 439 1.71 -33.18 8.40
C ALA A 439 2.29 -31.77 8.24
N ARG A 440 3.62 -31.64 8.29
CA ARG A 440 4.30 -30.35 8.13
C ARG A 440 4.00 -29.77 6.76
N LEU A 441 3.69 -28.46 6.72
CA LEU A 441 3.42 -27.77 5.47
C LEU A 441 4.62 -27.84 4.52
N GLN A 442 4.32 -28.15 3.27
CA GLN A 442 5.29 -28.22 2.19
C GLN A 442 5.09 -27.03 1.25
N LEU A 443 6.15 -26.62 0.56
CA LEU A 443 6.10 -25.65 -0.53
C LEU A 443 5.47 -26.28 -1.79
N GLU A 444 4.29 -26.85 -1.64
CA GLU A 444 3.50 -27.49 -2.68
C GLU A 444 2.09 -26.93 -2.68
N ARG A 445 1.47 -26.87 -3.86
CA ARG A 445 0.13 -26.27 -4.02
C ARG A 445 -0.89 -26.96 -3.14
N GLU A 446 -0.94 -28.28 -3.19
CA GLU A 446 -1.94 -29.11 -2.51
C GLU A 446 -1.81 -28.95 -0.99
N SER A 447 -0.58 -28.91 -0.47
CA SER A 447 -0.31 -28.69 0.95
C SER A 447 -0.73 -27.30 1.42
N ILE A 448 -0.36 -26.25 0.67
CA ILE A 448 -0.69 -24.87 1.02
C ILE A 448 -2.19 -24.61 0.91
N PHE A 449 -2.85 -25.12 -0.14
CA PHE A 449 -4.28 -24.89 -0.37
C PHE A 449 -5.12 -25.58 0.68
N ALA A 450 -4.86 -26.86 0.95
CA ALA A 450 -5.57 -27.60 1.99
C ALA A 450 -5.41 -26.94 3.37
N ALA A 451 -4.21 -26.43 3.68
CA ALA A 451 -3.96 -25.73 4.93
C ALA A 451 -4.63 -24.35 4.98
N LEU A 452 -4.61 -23.57 3.91
CA LEU A 452 -5.32 -22.29 3.84
C LEU A 452 -6.81 -22.46 4.03
N GLU A 453 -7.43 -23.39 3.29
CA GLU A 453 -8.86 -23.71 3.43
C GLU A 453 -9.19 -24.13 4.87
N SER A 454 -8.37 -25.01 5.45
CA SER A 454 -8.52 -25.45 6.85
C SER A 454 -8.31 -24.30 7.84
N ALA A 455 -7.42 -23.35 7.56
CA ALA A 455 -7.18 -22.18 8.39
C ALA A 455 -8.40 -21.23 8.38
N TYR A 456 -8.99 -21.00 7.20
CA TYR A 456 -10.22 -20.21 7.05
C TYR A 456 -11.40 -20.84 7.77
N LEU A 457 -11.50 -22.18 7.75
CA LEU A 457 -12.53 -22.92 8.49
C LEU A 457 -12.24 -23.05 10.00
N GLY A 458 -11.08 -22.57 10.47
CA GLY A 458 -10.69 -22.70 11.88
C GLY A 458 -10.38 -24.12 12.34
N LEU A 459 -10.09 -25.04 11.41
CA LEU A 459 -9.84 -26.46 11.67
C LEU A 459 -8.38 -26.77 12.03
N LEU A 460 -7.45 -25.88 11.68
CA LEU A 460 -6.04 -26.05 12.01
C LEU A 460 -5.77 -25.78 13.49
N ARG A 461 -4.83 -26.53 14.06
CA ARG A 461 -4.32 -26.29 15.42
C ARG A 461 -3.39 -25.08 15.41
N PRO A 462 -3.76 -23.95 16.04
CA PRO A 462 -2.93 -22.77 16.04
C PRO A 462 -1.73 -22.93 16.98
N LYS A 463 -0.60 -22.34 16.60
CA LYS A 463 0.54 -22.07 17.48
C LYS A 463 0.62 -20.56 17.72
N HIS A 464 1.09 -20.14 18.89
CA HIS A 464 1.25 -18.72 19.22
C HIS A 464 2.58 -18.20 18.70
N SER A 465 2.56 -17.03 18.07
CA SER A 465 3.75 -16.40 17.51
C SER A 465 4.59 -15.60 18.52
N GLU A 466 4.27 -15.66 19.82
CA GLU A 466 4.98 -14.92 20.87
C GLU A 466 6.12 -15.75 21.50
N ASN A 467 7.22 -15.07 21.82
CA ASN A 467 8.26 -15.62 22.67
C ASN A 467 7.69 -16.00 24.05
N PHE A 468 8.20 -17.09 24.63
CA PHE A 468 7.83 -17.54 25.99
C PHE A 468 7.91 -16.42 27.05
N VAL A 469 8.86 -15.48 26.88
CA VAL A 469 9.05 -14.32 27.77
C VAL A 469 7.91 -13.29 27.64
N GLU A 470 7.46 -12.97 26.41
CA GLU A 470 6.31 -12.06 26.20
C GLU A 470 5.02 -12.67 26.72
N ARG A 471 4.81 -13.98 26.51
CA ARG A 471 3.69 -14.73 27.08
C ARG A 471 3.66 -14.67 28.60
N THR A 472 4.83 -14.80 29.24
CA THR A 472 4.96 -14.73 30.69
C THR A 472 4.77 -13.30 31.20
N MET A 473 5.31 -12.29 30.52
CA MET A 473 5.15 -10.88 30.90
C MET A 473 3.71 -10.38 30.76
N ARG A 474 2.97 -10.79 29.73
CA ARG A 474 1.55 -10.42 29.57
C ARG A 474 0.67 -11.07 30.65
N SER A 475 0.92 -12.35 30.96
CA SER A 475 0.29 -13.04 32.08
C SER A 475 0.64 -12.41 33.44
N MET A 476 1.81 -11.77 33.57
CA MET A 476 2.18 -11.03 34.76
C MET A 476 1.52 -9.65 34.78
N ASN A 477 1.45 -8.94 33.66
CA ASN A 477 0.85 -7.61 33.57
C ASN A 477 -0.64 -7.60 33.95
N ASP A 478 -1.41 -8.57 33.45
CA ASP A 478 -2.83 -8.73 33.79
C ASP A 478 -3.04 -9.11 35.27
N ARG A 479 -2.04 -9.73 35.91
CA ARG A 479 -2.04 -10.03 37.35
C ARG A 479 -1.53 -8.87 38.20
N VAL A 480 -0.65 -8.00 37.67
CA VAL A 480 -0.08 -6.86 38.38
C VAL A 480 -1.12 -5.74 38.57
N GLU A 481 -2.01 -5.50 37.60
CA GLU A 481 -3.15 -4.57 37.80
C GLU A 481 -4.14 -5.09 38.87
N TYR A 482 -4.35 -6.40 38.92
CA TYR A 482 -5.19 -7.03 39.95
C TYR A 482 -4.53 -7.01 41.35
N VAL A 483 -3.22 -7.26 41.43
CA VAL A 483 -2.47 -7.19 42.69
C VAL A 483 -2.34 -5.76 43.19
N GLY A 484 -2.17 -4.78 42.30
CA GLY A 484 -2.13 -3.37 42.64
C GLY A 484 -3.44 -2.89 43.27
N SER A 485 -4.59 -3.17 42.64
CA SER A 485 -5.90 -2.79 43.17
C SER A 485 -6.27 -3.54 44.46
N SER A 486 -5.92 -4.83 44.58
CA SER A 486 -6.16 -5.62 45.79
C SER A 486 -5.24 -5.22 46.96
N ALA A 487 -4.01 -4.78 46.70
CA ALA A 487 -3.11 -4.25 47.72
C ALA A 487 -3.61 -2.93 48.34
N TRP A 488 -4.28 -2.08 47.54
CA TRP A 488 -4.95 -0.87 48.04
C TRP A 488 -6.27 -1.17 48.77
N ALA A 489 -7.02 -2.18 48.33
CA ALA A 489 -8.29 -2.56 48.95
C ALA A 489 -8.13 -3.35 50.27
N HIS A 490 -7.10 -4.19 50.39
CA HIS A 490 -6.88 -5.09 51.53
C HIS A 490 -5.40 -5.13 51.98
N PRO A 491 -4.86 -4.04 52.56
CA PRO A 491 -3.43 -3.92 52.88
C PRO A 491 -2.93 -4.98 53.88
N PHE A 492 -3.74 -5.38 54.86
CA PHE A 492 -3.35 -6.36 55.88
C PHE A 492 -3.31 -7.80 55.36
N ILE A 493 -4.21 -8.16 54.44
CA ILE A 493 -4.26 -9.50 53.84
C ILE A 493 -3.06 -9.68 52.90
N THR A 494 -2.79 -8.67 52.06
CA THR A 494 -1.63 -8.67 51.16
C THR A 494 -0.32 -8.70 51.93
N ALA A 495 -0.19 -7.95 53.03
CA ALA A 495 0.96 -8.03 53.92
C ALA A 495 1.14 -9.43 54.53
N GLY A 496 0.05 -10.07 54.98
CA GLY A 496 0.07 -11.44 55.50
C GLY A 496 0.56 -12.48 54.49
N ILE A 497 0.13 -12.37 53.23
CA ILE A 497 0.56 -13.27 52.14
C ILE A 497 2.05 -13.08 51.84
N VAL A 498 2.53 -11.83 51.78
CA VAL A 498 3.96 -11.53 51.52
C VAL A 498 4.84 -12.05 52.67
N VAL A 499 4.42 -11.84 53.93
CA VAL A 499 5.14 -12.37 55.10
C VAL A 499 5.09 -13.89 55.12
N GLY A 500 3.96 -14.51 54.77
CA GLY A 500 3.82 -15.96 54.63
C GLY A 500 4.74 -16.53 53.53
N PHE A 501 4.83 -15.86 52.39
CA PHE A 501 5.70 -16.28 51.30
C PHE A 501 7.18 -16.13 51.67
N LEU A 502 7.58 -15.00 52.26
CA LEU A 502 8.96 -14.76 52.71
C LEU A 502 9.37 -15.73 53.82
N SER A 503 8.50 -15.98 54.81
CA SER A 503 8.78 -16.95 55.88
C SER A 503 8.82 -18.39 55.36
N GLY A 504 7.93 -18.77 54.43
CA GLY A 504 7.99 -20.06 53.74
C GLY A 504 9.24 -20.23 52.88
N SER A 505 9.67 -19.17 52.20
CA SER A 505 10.91 -19.14 51.41
C SER A 505 12.13 -19.28 52.31
N LEU A 506 12.17 -18.55 53.43
CA LEU A 506 13.22 -18.66 54.44
C LEU A 506 13.25 -20.04 55.10
N TRP A 507 12.09 -20.63 55.38
CA TRP A 507 12.01 -21.99 55.90
C TRP A 507 12.51 -23.03 54.88
N LEU A 508 12.16 -22.86 53.60
CA LEU A 508 12.62 -23.73 52.53
C LEU A 508 14.13 -23.60 52.29
N ILE A 509 14.67 -22.37 52.27
CA ILE A 509 16.10 -22.12 52.18
C ILE A 509 16.82 -22.71 53.38
N ARG A 510 16.29 -22.51 54.61
CA ARG A 510 16.86 -23.09 55.82
C ARG A 510 16.89 -24.61 55.76
N ARG A 511 15.80 -25.23 55.31
CA ARG A 511 15.70 -26.68 55.13
C ARG A 511 16.67 -27.22 54.09
N LEU A 512 16.83 -26.53 52.96
CA LEU A 512 17.80 -26.90 51.93
C LEU A 512 19.25 -26.70 52.39
N VAL A 513 19.53 -25.73 53.25
CA VAL A 513 20.87 -25.50 53.84
C VAL A 513 21.18 -26.47 54.99
N GLU A 514 20.18 -26.93 55.74
CA GLU A 514 20.34 -27.96 56.78
C GLU A 514 20.59 -29.35 56.18
N ASP A 515 20.13 -29.62 54.95
CA ASP A 515 20.41 -30.85 54.21
C ASP A 515 21.85 -30.90 53.61
N ASP A 516 22.57 -29.77 53.56
CA ASP A 516 23.96 -29.65 53.06
C ASP A 516 25.05 -29.65 54.16
N LEU A 517 24.68 -29.84 55.44
CA LEU A 517 25.66 -30.03 56.51
C LEU A 517 26.08 -31.50 56.61
N PRO A 518 27.36 -31.85 56.38
CA PRO A 518 27.82 -33.24 56.49
C PRO A 518 27.73 -33.71 57.95
N SER A 519 27.00 -34.80 58.17
CA SER A 519 26.98 -35.58 59.40
C SER A 519 28.37 -36.18 59.66
N GLY A 520 29.26 -35.38 60.26
CA GLY A 520 30.62 -35.77 60.63
C GLY A 520 30.79 -35.78 62.15
N SER A 521 30.93 -36.99 62.69
CA SER A 521 31.28 -37.30 64.08
C SER A 521 32.45 -36.44 64.62
N TYR A 522 32.19 -35.65 65.66
CA TYR A 522 33.26 -35.07 66.49
C TYR A 522 33.61 -36.09 67.59
N GLN A 523 34.56 -36.99 67.30
CA GLN A 523 35.23 -37.78 68.33
C GLN A 523 36.10 -36.85 69.18
N SER A 524 35.93 -36.91 70.50
CA SER A 524 36.77 -36.17 71.44
C SER A 524 38.15 -36.81 71.56
N THR A 525 39.18 -36.20 70.99
CA THR A 525 40.57 -36.44 71.38
C THR A 525 41.01 -35.32 72.33
N ARG A 526 40.98 -35.62 73.64
CA ARG A 526 41.67 -34.82 74.65
C ARG A 526 43.18 -34.98 74.46
N HIS A 527 43.88 -33.92 74.09
CA HIS A 527 45.29 -33.78 74.42
C HIS A 527 45.41 -33.19 75.83
N ASN A 528 45.76 -34.03 76.79
CA ASN A 528 46.43 -33.61 78.02
C ASN A 528 47.93 -33.84 77.80
N GLN A 529 48.70 -32.78 77.59
CA GLN A 529 50.01 -32.67 78.24
C GLN A 529 50.50 -31.23 78.27
N TRP A 530 50.39 -30.68 79.49
CA TRP A 530 51.14 -29.57 80.03
C TRP A 530 52.66 -29.72 79.80
N LYS A 531 53.33 -28.63 79.41
CA LYS A 531 54.52 -28.13 80.13
C LYS A 531 54.85 -26.67 79.74
N PRO A 532 55.10 -25.79 80.72
CA PRO A 532 55.50 -24.41 80.48
C PRO A 532 57.03 -24.21 80.58
N SER A 533 57.44 -23.00 80.16
CA SER A 533 58.66 -22.24 80.48
C SER A 533 60.03 -22.73 79.97
N HIS A 534 60.65 -21.92 79.11
CA HIS A 534 61.87 -21.10 79.33
C HIS A 534 62.30 -20.55 77.95
N ARG A 535 62.20 -19.24 77.67
CA ARG A 535 63.18 -18.14 77.85
C ARG A 535 64.56 -18.36 77.20
N LEU A 536 64.92 -17.40 76.34
CA LEU A 536 66.25 -16.99 75.84
C LEU A 536 66.90 -17.99 74.87
N ASP A 537 67.39 -17.63 73.67
CA ASP A 537 67.74 -16.35 73.04
C ASP A 537 67.40 -16.38 71.54
#